data_AF-A0A7J2R3F7-F1
#
_entry.id   AF-A0A7J2R3F7-F1
#
_cell.length_a   1.000
_cell.length_b   1.000
_cell.length_c   1.000
_cell.angle_alpha   90.00
_cell.angle_beta   90.00
_cell.angle_gamma   90.00
#
_symmetry.space_group_name_H-M   'P 1'
#
loop_
_entity.id
_entity.type
_entity.pdbx_description
1 polymer ?
#
loop_
_entity_poly.entity_id
_entity_poly.type
_entity_poly.pdbx_seq_one_letter_code
_entity_poly.pdbx_strand_id
1 'polypeptide(L)'
;LSNKAASLSNIGKIYEKFGSYRKALNSYKNALQIDVNKGDLMGRASDLYNLGRIYEILQEYHRAINHFEKSLIIFKQLEQKQYVEVITQKISDLRKKTKSI
;
A
#
# COMPACT_ATOMS: atom_id res chain seq x y z
N LEU A 1 -1.42 -20.96 -9.72
CA LEU A 1 -2.12 -19.83 -9.06
C LEU A 1 -1.34 -19.23 -7.87
N SER A 2 -0.36 -19.93 -7.30
CA SER A 2 0.39 -19.50 -6.10
C SER A 2 1.08 -18.14 -6.25
N ASN A 3 1.64 -17.78 -7.41
CA ASN A 3 2.45 -16.54 -7.56
C ASN A 3 1.78 -15.36 -8.28
N LYS A 4 0.49 -15.44 -8.64
CA LYS A 4 -0.16 -14.40 -9.46
C LYS A 4 -0.19 -13.01 -8.79
N ALA A 5 -0.43 -12.96 -7.48
CA ALA A 5 -0.45 -11.71 -6.71
C ALA A 5 0.94 -11.05 -6.71
N ALA A 6 1.98 -11.78 -6.31
CA ALA A 6 3.35 -11.28 -6.33
C ALA A 6 3.79 -10.76 -7.70
N SER A 7 3.42 -11.45 -8.79
CA SER A 7 3.68 -10.96 -10.16
C SER A 7 2.97 -9.64 -10.44
N LEU A 8 1.71 -9.49 -10.04
CA LEU A 8 0.96 -8.24 -10.19
C LEU A 8 1.54 -7.12 -9.33
N SER A 9 1.95 -7.38 -8.09
CA SER A 9 2.62 -6.37 -7.26
C SER A 9 3.95 -5.93 -7.89
N ASN A 10 4.71 -6.85 -8.48
CA ASN A 10 5.94 -6.50 -9.19
C ASN A 10 5.68 -5.67 -10.46
N ILE A 11 4.63 -6.00 -11.22
CA ILE A 11 4.17 -5.17 -12.35
C ILE A 11 3.76 -3.77 -11.85
N GLY A 12 3.09 -3.69 -10.70
CA GLY A 12 2.74 -2.43 -10.05
C GLY A 12 3.98 -1.57 -9.76
N LYS A 13 5.04 -2.17 -9.20
CA LYS A 13 6.32 -1.49 -8.94
C LYS A 13 7.00 -1.01 -10.22
N ILE A 14 6.92 -1.80 -11.30
CA ILE A 14 7.44 -1.39 -12.61
C ILE A 14 6.67 -0.16 -13.11
N TYR A 15 5.35 -0.18 -13.09
CA TYR A 15 4.55 0.97 -13.50
C TYR A 15 4.79 2.21 -12.64
N GLU A 16 4.95 2.04 -11.33
CA GLU A 16 5.33 3.12 -10.41
C GLU A 16 6.67 3.75 -10.81
N LYS A 17 7.70 2.93 -11.08
CA LYS A 17 9.03 3.41 -11.49
C LYS A 17 8.99 4.21 -12.80
N PHE A 18 8.07 3.87 -13.71
CA PHE A 18 7.86 4.58 -14.98
C PHE A 18 6.80 5.69 -14.90
N GLY A 19 6.35 6.09 -13.71
CA GLY A 19 5.37 7.17 -13.53
C GLY A 19 3.94 6.83 -13.98
N SER A 20 3.67 5.58 -14.35
CA SER A 20 2.35 5.10 -14.79
C SER A 20 1.45 4.77 -13.59
N TYR A 21 1.20 5.74 -12.74
CA TYR A 21 0.57 5.54 -11.41
C TYR A 21 -0.82 4.89 -11.46
N ARG A 22 -1.66 5.21 -12.46
CA ARG A 22 -2.97 4.55 -12.63
C ARG A 22 -2.84 3.04 -12.91
N LYS A 23 -1.84 2.64 -13.70
CA LYS A 23 -1.57 1.22 -13.98
C LYS A 23 -0.97 0.52 -12.75
N ALA A 24 -0.15 1.23 -11.98
CA ALA A 24 0.35 0.74 -10.69
C ALA A 24 -0.81 0.46 -9.71
N LEU A 25 -1.73 1.40 -9.54
CA LEU A 25 -2.94 1.24 -8.71
C LEU A 25 -3.75 0.01 -9.12
N ASN A 26 -4.00 -0.18 -10.42
CA ASN A 26 -4.76 -1.35 -10.90
C ASN A 26 -4.04 -2.66 -10.59
N SER A 27 -2.72 -2.69 -10.75
CA SER A 27 -1.92 -3.89 -10.49
C SER A 27 -1.92 -4.26 -9.01
N TYR A 28 -1.69 -3.29 -8.12
CA TYR A 28 -1.74 -3.51 -6.68
C TYR A 28 -3.16 -3.86 -6.17
N LYS A 29 -4.23 -3.27 -6.73
CA LYS A 29 -5.62 -3.66 -6.38
C LYS A 29 -5.94 -5.10 -6.76
N ASN A 30 -5.49 -5.53 -7.93
CA ASN A 30 -5.70 -6.91 -8.39
C ASN A 30 -4.91 -7.91 -7.55
N ALA A 31 -3.67 -7.57 -7.18
CA ALA A 31 -2.86 -8.38 -6.26
C ALA A 31 -3.53 -8.47 -4.88
N LEU A 32 -3.95 -7.33 -4.32
CA LEU A 32 -4.66 -7.26 -3.04
C LEU A 32 -5.92 -8.14 -3.02
N GLN A 33 -6.72 -8.13 -4.09
CA GLN A 33 -7.92 -8.96 -4.17
C GLN A 33 -7.59 -10.47 -4.11
N ILE A 34 -6.48 -10.88 -4.73
CA ILE A 34 -6.03 -12.27 -4.69
C ILE A 34 -5.55 -12.62 -3.28
N ASP A 35 -4.77 -11.75 -2.64
CA ASP A 35 -4.24 -12.01 -1.30
C ASP A 35 -5.33 -11.99 -0.23
N VAL A 36 -6.37 -11.16 -0.39
CA VAL A 36 -7.61 -11.25 0.42
C VAL A 36 -8.26 -12.61 0.27
N ASN A 37 -8.47 -13.08 -0.96
CA ASN A 37 -9.14 -14.36 -1.22
C ASN A 37 -8.35 -15.57 -0.70
N LYS A 38 -7.01 -15.46 -0.64
CA LYS A 38 -6.12 -16.51 -0.12
C LYS A 38 -5.87 -16.42 1.39
N GLY A 39 -6.24 -15.30 2.03
CA GLY A 39 -5.86 -15.04 3.42
C GLY A 39 -4.37 -14.72 3.60
N ASP A 40 -3.65 -14.31 2.56
CA ASP A 40 -2.23 -13.92 2.66
C ASP A 40 -2.12 -12.53 3.30
N LEU A 41 -1.89 -12.51 4.61
CA LEU A 41 -1.78 -11.27 5.37
C LEU A 41 -0.56 -10.43 4.96
N MET A 42 0.57 -11.06 4.63
CA MET A 42 1.78 -10.33 4.27
C MET A 42 1.61 -9.64 2.91
N GLY A 43 1.07 -10.36 1.92
CA GLY A 43 0.74 -9.81 0.61
C GLY A 43 -0.25 -8.65 0.70
N ARG A 44 -1.36 -8.85 1.44
CA ARG A 44 -2.35 -7.79 1.72
C ARG A 44 -1.73 -6.54 2.32
N ALA A 45 -0.89 -6.70 3.35
CA ALA A 45 -0.25 -5.57 4.03
C ALA A 45 0.68 -4.80 3.08
N SER A 46 1.45 -5.53 2.26
CA SER A 46 2.37 -4.97 1.26
C SER A 46 1.63 -4.20 0.17
N ASP A 47 0.57 -4.77 -0.40
CA ASP A 47 -0.19 -4.11 -1.47
C ASP A 47 -0.96 -2.89 -0.96
N LEU A 48 -1.52 -2.93 0.25
CA LEU A 48 -2.11 -1.75 0.90
C LEU A 48 -1.07 -0.66 1.12
N TYR A 49 0.14 -1.00 1.55
CA TYR A 49 1.23 -0.04 1.69
C TYR A 49 1.60 0.60 0.35
N ASN A 50 1.72 -0.20 -0.72
CA ASN A 50 2.04 0.31 -2.05
C ASN A 50 0.92 1.20 -2.61
N LEU A 51 -0.35 0.84 -2.41
CA LEU A 51 -1.48 1.71 -2.74
C LEU A 51 -1.40 3.06 -2.01
N GLY A 52 -1.10 3.03 -0.71
CA GLY A 52 -0.87 4.24 0.09
C GLY A 52 0.21 5.14 -0.49
N ARG A 53 1.35 4.55 -0.90
CA ARG A 53 2.44 5.28 -1.57
C ARG A 53 2.03 5.91 -2.90
N ILE A 54 1.29 5.19 -3.74
CA ILE A 54 0.84 5.77 -5.02
C ILE A 54 -0.13 6.93 -4.79
N TYR A 55 -1.07 6.80 -3.84
CA TYR A 55 -1.97 7.90 -3.50
C TYR A 55 -1.22 9.10 -2.88
N GLU A 56 -0.16 8.86 -2.11
CA GLU A 56 0.72 9.92 -1.61
C GLU A 56 1.41 10.68 -2.75
N ILE A 57 1.94 9.97 -3.76
CA ILE A 57 2.55 10.59 -4.95
C ILE A 57 1.54 11.43 -5.74
N LEU A 58 0.30 10.94 -5.85
CA LEU A 58 -0.80 11.65 -6.51
C LEU A 58 -1.40 12.79 -5.67
N GLN A 59 -0.85 13.06 -4.48
CA GLN A 59 -1.34 14.06 -3.53
C GLN A 59 -2.78 13.82 -3.03
N GLU A 60 -3.30 12.59 -3.17
CA GLU A 60 -4.59 12.16 -2.65
C GLU A 60 -4.43 11.71 -1.18
N TYR A 61 -4.03 12.64 -0.30
CA TYR A 61 -3.52 12.33 1.04
C TYR A 61 -4.52 11.57 1.94
N HIS A 62 -5.82 11.88 1.88
CA HIS A 62 -6.82 11.14 2.65
C HIS A 62 -6.90 9.66 2.22
N ARG A 63 -6.77 9.37 0.92
CA ARG A 63 -6.75 7.99 0.43
C ARG A 63 -5.44 7.31 0.80
N ALA A 64 -4.31 8.02 0.75
CA ALA A 64 -3.02 7.49 1.18
C ALA A 64 -3.05 7.05 2.65
N ILE A 65 -3.53 7.94 3.54
CA ILE A 65 -3.69 7.66 4.97
C ILE A 65 -4.57 6.43 5.19
N ASN A 66 -5.73 6.34 4.52
CA ASN A 66 -6.63 5.19 4.69
C ASN A 66 -5.97 3.84 4.35
N HIS A 67 -5.17 3.80 3.27
CA HIS A 67 -4.48 2.57 2.88
C HIS A 67 -3.30 2.26 3.82
N PHE A 68 -2.57 3.27 4.27
CA PHE A 68 -1.52 3.11 5.27
C PHE A 68 -2.07 2.61 6.62
N GLU A 69 -3.21 3.12 7.08
CA GLU A 69 -3.86 2.63 8.32
C GLU A 69 -4.26 1.16 8.23
N LYS A 70 -4.85 0.75 7.09
CA LYS A 70 -5.19 -0.67 6.86
C LYS A 70 -3.94 -1.56 6.83
N SER A 71 -2.87 -1.10 6.19
CA SER A 71 -1.58 -1.80 6.15
C SER A 71 -0.97 -1.92 7.56
N LEU A 72 -1.01 -0.84 8.35
CA LEU A 72 -0.50 -0.77 9.72
C LEU A 72 -1.16 -1.80 10.63
N ILE A 73 -2.49 -1.96 10.55
CA ILE A 73 -3.24 -2.93 11.36
C ILE A 73 -2.70 -4.34 11.11
N ILE A 74 -2.49 -4.72 9.84
CA ILE A 74 -2.02 -6.06 9.50
C ILE A 74 -0.56 -6.24 9.90
N PHE A 75 0.31 -5.25 9.65
CA PHE A 75 1.71 -5.34 10.07
C PHE A 75 1.90 -5.39 11.59
N LYS A 76 0.99 -4.76 12.36
CA LYS A 76 0.94 -4.95 13.83
C LYS A 76 0.57 -6.38 14.20
N GLN A 77 -0.44 -6.96 13.54
CA GLN A 77 -0.85 -8.35 13.75
C GLN A 77 0.29 -9.35 13.43
N LEU A 78 1.10 -9.05 12.43
CA LEU A 78 2.25 -9.87 12.01
C LEU A 78 3.55 -9.55 12.77
N GLU A 79 3.49 -8.69 13.80
CA GLU A 79 4.63 -8.25 14.60
C GLU A 79 5.80 -7.65 13.79
N GLN A 80 5.49 -7.04 12.64
CA GLN A 80 6.47 -6.47 11.72
C GLN A 80 6.88 -5.05 12.13
N LYS A 81 7.66 -4.94 13.22
CA LYS A 81 8.02 -3.66 13.88
C LYS A 81 8.56 -2.60 12.93
N GLN A 82 9.43 -2.97 11.99
CA GLN A 82 10.01 -2.03 11.03
C GLN A 82 8.93 -1.37 10.15
N TYR A 83 7.97 -2.14 9.64
CA TYR A 83 6.88 -1.60 8.84
C TYR A 83 5.93 -0.72 9.67
N VAL A 84 5.66 -1.13 10.92
CA VAL A 84 4.82 -0.36 11.85
C VAL A 84 5.39 1.04 12.08
N GLU A 85 6.69 1.15 12.31
CA GLU A 85 7.37 2.44 12.52
C GLU A 85 7.30 3.33 11.27
N VAL A 86 7.71 2.80 10.12
CA VAL A 86 7.70 3.53 8.84
C VAL A 86 6.31 4.05 8.48
N ILE A 87 5.28 3.20 8.64
CA ILE A 87 3.91 3.56 8.29
C ILE A 87 3.34 4.60 9.27
N THR A 88 3.63 4.47 10.57
CA THR A 88 3.19 5.44 11.58
C THR A 88 3.77 6.83 11.29
N GLN A 89 5.05 6.90 10.94
CA GLN A 89 5.70 8.17 10.56
C GLN A 89 5.04 8.78 9.32
N LYS A 90 4.83 7.98 8.26
CA LYS A 90 4.14 8.43 7.04
C LYS A 90 2.74 8.99 7.32
N ILE A 91 1.94 8.31 8.13
CA ILE A 91 0.60 8.77 8.51
C ILE A 91 0.68 10.11 9.26
N SER A 92 1.63 10.26 10.19
CA SER A 92 1.83 11.50 10.95
C SER A 92 2.17 12.67 10.02
N ASP A 93 3.09 12.46 9.09
CA ASP A 93 3.53 13.50 8.15
C ASP A 93 2.42 13.91 7.18
N LEU A 94 1.66 12.94 6.67
CA LEU A 94 0.51 13.22 5.80
C LEU A 94 -0.60 13.97 6.55
N ARG A 95 -0.88 13.62 7.80
CA ARG A 95 -1.88 14.31 8.63
C ARG A 95 -1.50 15.78 8.87
N LYS A 96 -0.21 16.08 9.02
CA LYS A 96 0.28 17.48 9.09
C LYS A 96 -0.01 18.21 7.79
N LYS A 97 0.33 17.63 6.63
CA LYS A 97 0.05 18.22 5.31
C LYS A 97 -1.43 18.51 5.10
N THR A 98 -2.33 17.59 5.47
CA THR A 98 -3.78 17.78 5.29
C THR A 98 -4.40 18.82 6.22
N LYS A 99 -3.74 19.19 7.32
CA LYS A 99 -4.20 20.26 8.22
C LYS A 99 -3.73 21.66 7.76
N SER A 100 -2.81 21.72 6.80
CA SER A 100 -2.22 22.95 6.28
C SER A 100 -2.82 23.38 4.93
N ILE A 101 -3.86 22.68 4.46
CA ILE A 101 -4.64 22.95 3.25
C ILE A 101 -6.05 23.33 3.70
#